data_AF-A0AAU9LCY3-F1
#
_entry.id   AF-A0AAU9LCY3-F1
#
_cell.length_a   1.000
_cell.length_b   1.000
_cell.length_c   1.000
_cell.angle_alpha   90.00
_cell.angle_beta   90.00
_cell.angle_gamma   90.00
#
_symmetry.space_group_name_H-M   'P 1'
#
loop_
_entity.id
_entity.type
_entity.pdbx_description
1 polymer ?
#
loop_
_entity_poly.entity_id
_entity_poly.type
_entity_poly.pdbx_seq_one_letter_code
_entity_poly.pdbx_strand_id
1 'polypeptide(L)' 'MIKLPLHHPPFPPLHLMDSDKDTVISLVDTILTEARDEFEKHLHCNNGVIQTTHWAQVKQIKDVVVYQDRKAHKTR' A
#
# COMPACT_ATOMS: atom_id res chain seq x y z
N MET A 1 23.82 -19.09 9.28
CA MET A 1 22.75 -18.21 9.80
C MET A 1 22.61 -18.45 11.29
N ILE A 2 22.90 -17.43 12.11
CA ILE A 2 22.73 -17.51 13.57
C ILE A 2 21.28 -17.15 13.85
N LYS A 3 20.47 -18.12 14.26
CA LYS A 3 19.11 -17.87 14.78
C LYS A 3 19.27 -17.49 16.23
N LEU A 4 18.91 -16.25 16.59
CA LEU A 4 18.79 -15.82 17.99
C LEU A 4 17.35 -16.15 18.44
N PRO A 5 17.12 -17.23 19.20
CA PRO A 5 15.78 -17.53 19.67
C PRO A 5 15.36 -16.45 20.67
N LEU A 6 14.20 -15.85 20.44
CA LEU A 6 13.54 -15.03 21.46
C LEU A 6 13.16 -15.96 22.62
N HIS A 7 13.55 -15.60 23.85
CA HIS A 7 13.26 -16.39 25.07
C HIS A 7 11.76 -16.62 25.27
N HIS A 8 10.93 -15.71 24.75
CA HIS A 8 9.49 -15.79 24.68
C HIS A 8 9.00 -14.98 23.46
N PRO A 9 7.93 -15.42 22.77
CA PRO A 9 7.35 -14.62 21.70
C PRO A 9 6.86 -13.26 22.27
N PRO A 10 7.07 -12.14 21.57
CA PRO A 10 6.70 -10.80 22.05
C PRO A 10 5.19 -10.60 22.12
N PHE A 11 4.43 -11.45 21.43
CA PHE A 11 2.97 -11.43 21.40
C PHE A 11 2.43 -12.87 21.52
N PRO A 12 1.29 -13.07 22.19
CA PRO A 12 0.64 -14.37 22.23
C PRO A 12 0.22 -14.81 20.80
N PRO A 13 0.15 -16.13 20.52
CA PRO A 13 -0.34 -16.63 19.25
C PRO A 13 -1.76 -16.11 18.97
N LEU A 14 -1.95 -15.50 17.80
CA LEU A 14 -3.27 -15.07 17.34
C LEU A 14 -3.90 -16.23 16.57
N HIS A 15 -4.96 -16.81 17.12
CA HIS A 15 -5.74 -17.84 16.44
C HIS A 15 -6.90 -17.18 15.71
N LEU A 16 -6.76 -17.04 14.39
CA LEU A 16 -7.82 -16.54 13.53
C LEU A 16 -8.82 -17.65 13.22
N MET A 17 -10.11 -17.34 13.31
CA MET A 17 -11.16 -18.20 12.79
C MET A 17 -11.07 -18.23 11.26
N ASP A 18 -11.64 -19.26 10.62
CA ASP A 18 -11.61 -19.34 9.16
C ASP A 18 -12.31 -18.13 8.51
N SER A 19 -13.38 -17.62 9.12
CA SER A 19 -14.03 -16.37 8.71
C SER A 19 -13.11 -15.15 8.74
N ASP A 20 -12.21 -15.07 9.72
CA ASP A 20 -11.27 -13.96 9.84
C ASP A 20 -10.21 -14.03 8.74
N LYS A 21 -9.75 -15.25 8.42
CA LYS A 21 -8.81 -15.48 7.31
C LYS A 21 -9.45 -15.12 5.97
N ASP A 22 -10.70 -15.53 5.75
CA ASP A 22 -11.45 -15.20 4.53
C ASP A 22 -11.65 -13.68 4.40
N THR A 23 -11.91 -13.00 5.52
CA THR A 23 -12.03 -11.54 5.55
C THR A 23 -10.71 -10.88 5.17
N VAL A 24 -9.58 -11.36 5.70
CA VAL A 24 -8.25 -10.83 5.35
C VAL A 24 -7.94 -11.04 3.87
N ILE A 25 -8.26 -12.22 3.32
CA ILE A 25 -8.05 -12.52 1.90
C ILE A 25 -8.89 -11.57 1.04
N SER A 26 -10.17 -11.42 1.34
CA SER A 26 -11.08 -10.51 0.63
C SER A 26 -10.61 -9.05 0.66
N LEU A 27 -10.07 -8.60 1.81
CA LEU A 27 -9.51 -7.27 1.95
C LEU A 27 -8.25 -7.08 1.09
N VAL A 28 -7.36 -8.08 1.07
CA VAL A 28 -6.17 -8.07 0.22
C VAL A 28 -6.55 -8.02 -1.26
N ASP A 29 -7.51 -8.84 -1.68
CA ASP A 29 -7.99 -8.88 -3.07
C ASP A 29 -8.59 -7.54 -3.48
N THR A 30 -9.39 -6.92 -2.60
CA THR A 30 -9.96 -5.58 -2.84
C THR A 30 -8.85 -4.54 -3.02
N ILE A 31 -7.90 -4.47 -2.10
CA ILE A 31 -6.81 -3.49 -2.15
C ILE A 31 -5.97 -3.65 -3.41
N LEU A 32 -5.63 -4.90 -3.77
CA LEU A 32 -4.82 -5.16 -4.96
C LEU A 32 -5.58 -4.84 -6.25
N THR A 33 -6.88 -5.13 -6.29
CA THR A 33 -7.74 -4.81 -7.44
C THR A 33 -7.86 -3.31 -7.62
N GLU A 34 -8.18 -2.56 -6.56
CA GLU A 34 -8.29 -1.10 -6.62
C GLU A 34 -6.96 -0.44 -7.01
N ALA A 35 -5.84 -0.89 -6.43
CA ALA A 35 -4.52 -0.37 -6.76
C ALA A 35 -4.14 -0.63 -8.22
N ARG A 36 -4.47 -1.82 -8.74
CA ARG A 36 -4.25 -2.15 -10.15
C ARG A 36 -5.09 -1.26 -11.05
N ASP A 37 -6.37 -1.12 -10.78
CA ASP A 37 -7.29 -0.34 -11.62
C ASP A 37 -6.88 1.14 -11.66
N GLU A 38 -6.46 1.70 -10.54
CA GLU A 38 -5.96 3.08 -10.48
C GLU A 38 -4.66 3.26 -11.27
N PHE A 39 -3.75 2.28 -11.20
CA PHE A 39 -2.52 2.29 -12.00
C PHE A 39 -2.81 2.17 -13.50
N GLU A 40 -3.67 1.24 -13.91
CA GLU A 40 -4.07 1.07 -15.31
C GLU A 40 -4.74 2.34 -15.85
N LYS A 41 -5.63 2.96 -15.07
CA LYS A 41 -6.24 4.25 -15.42
C LYS A 41 -5.21 5.36 -15.57
N HIS A 42 -4.24 5.45 -14.66
CA HIS A 42 -3.16 6.44 -14.76
C HIS A 42 -2.35 6.24 -16.05
N LEU A 43 -2.00 5.00 -16.37
CA LEU A 43 -1.18 4.69 -17.56
C LEU A 43 -1.96 4.91 -18.86
N HIS A 44 -3.18 4.40 -18.95
CA HIS A 44 -3.94 4.32 -20.20
C HIS A 44 -4.88 5.50 -20.44
N CYS A 45 -5.44 6.12 -19.39
CA CYS A 45 -6.39 7.23 -19.54
C CYS A 45 -5.71 8.60 -19.35
N ASN A 46 -4.68 8.66 -18.51
CA ASN A 46 -3.97 9.91 -18.22
C ASN A 46 -2.60 9.98 -18.91
N ASN A 47 -2.27 8.99 -19.77
CA ASN A 47 -1.01 8.87 -20.50
C ASN A 47 0.24 8.96 -19.59
N GLY A 48 0.14 8.50 -18.34
CA GLY A 48 1.22 8.61 -17.36
C GLY A 48 1.51 10.05 -16.89
N VAL A 49 0.61 11.00 -17.17
CA VAL A 49 0.74 12.39 -16.72
C VAL A 49 0.23 12.52 -15.29
N ILE A 50 1.11 12.96 -14.39
CA ILE A 50 0.77 13.27 -13.01
C ILE A 50 0.06 14.63 -12.95
N GLN A 51 -1.19 14.66 -12.47
CA GLN A 51 -1.91 15.90 -12.23
C GLN A 51 -1.42 16.57 -10.93
N THR A 52 -0.68 17.68 -11.05
CA THR A 52 -0.08 18.39 -9.90
C THR A 52 -1.10 19.05 -8.97
N THR A 53 -2.36 19.17 -9.40
CA THR A 53 -3.51 19.59 -8.59
C THR A 53 -3.92 18.53 -7.57
N HIS A 54 -3.71 17.25 -7.87
CA HIS A 54 -4.03 16.12 -7.00
C HIS A 54 -2.78 15.57 -6.31
N TRP A 55 -1.64 15.56 -6.99
CA TRP A 55 -0.41 14.95 -6.50
C TRP A 55 0.66 16.02 -6.22
N ALA A 56 1.31 15.93 -5.07
CA ALA A 56 2.46 16.76 -4.70
C ALA A 56 3.75 15.94 -4.78
N GLN A 57 4.78 16.47 -5.44
CA GLN A 57 6.09 15.84 -5.44
C GLN A 57 6.71 15.97 -4.05
N VAL A 58 7.15 14.84 -3.48
CA VAL A 58 7.73 14.80 -2.12
C VAL A 58 9.21 14.46 -2.13
N LYS A 59 9.69 13.77 -3.16
CA LYS A 59 11.10 13.37 -3.26
C LYS A 59 11.49 13.14 -4.71
N GLN A 60 12.76 13.40 -5.02
CA GLN A 60 13.39 12.98 -6.27
C GLN A 60 14.74 12.35 -5.93
N ILE A 61 15.01 11.18 -6.51
CA ILE A 61 16.28 10.47 -6.38
C ILE A 61 16.69 10.00 -7.78
N LYS A 62 17.72 10.64 -8.35
CA LYS A 62 18.14 10.39 -9.74
C LYS A 62 16.95 10.53 -10.70
N ASP A 63 16.60 9.44 -11.39
CA ASP A 63 15.52 9.37 -12.38
C ASP A 63 14.18 8.95 -11.78
N VAL A 64 14.09 8.81 -10.45
CA VAL A 64 12.86 8.43 -9.75
C VAL A 64 12.26 9.66 -9.07
N VAL A 65 11.00 9.96 -9.39
CA VAL A 65 10.21 11.00 -8.73
C VAL A 65 9.10 10.36 -7.92
N VAL A 66 8.98 10.74 -6.65
CA VAL A 66 7.96 10.26 -5.74
C VAL A 66 6.91 11.35 -5.56
N TYR A 67 5.66 10.99 -5.79
CA TYR A 67 4.50 11.84 -5.60
C TYR A 67 3.63 11.29 -4.48
N GLN A 68 2.93 12.19 -3.79
CA GLN A 68 1.97 11.86 -2.76
C GLN A 68 0.65 12.59 -3.03
N ASP A 69 -0.48 11.91 -2.82
CA ASP A 69 -1.80 12.51 -2.93
C ASP A 69 -1.95 13.64 -1.89
N ARG A 70 -2.35 14.82 -2.35
CA ARG A 70 -2.64 15.99 -1.52
C ARG A 70 -3.84 15.78 -0.59
N LYS A 71 -4.79 14.92 -0.95
CA LYS A 71 -5.98 14.62 -0.11
C LYS A 71 -5.65 13.70 1.06
N ALA A 72 -4.70 12.79 0.90
CA ALA A 72 -4.23 11.93 1.99
C ALA A 72 -3.61 12.73 3.16
N HIS A 73 -3.14 13.96 2.91
CA HIS A 73 -2.60 14.87 3.95
C HIS A 73 -3.65 15.56 4.82
N LYS A 74 -4.93 15.57 4.45
CA LYS A 74 -5.96 16.31 5.21
C LYS A 74 -6.45 15.59 6.46
N THR A 75 -5.98 14.38 6.72
CA THR A 75 -6.45 13.54 7.83
C THR A 75 -5.29 13.22 8.78
N ARG A 76 -4.71 14.24 9.40
CA ARG A 76 -3.75 14.10 10.50
C ARG A 76 -4.02 15.11 11.60
#